data_AF-A0A397SR46-F1
#
_entry.id   AF-A0A397SR46-F1
#
_cell.length_a   1.000
_cell.length_b   1.000
_cell.length_c   1.000
_cell.angle_alpha   90.00
_cell.angle_beta   90.00
_cell.angle_gamma   90.00
#
_symmetry.space_group_name_H-M   'P 1'
#
loop_
_entity.id
_entity.type
_entity.pdbx_description
1 polymer ?
#
loop_
_entity_poly.entity_id
_entity_poly.type
_entity_poly.pdbx_seq_one_letter_code
_entity_poly.pdbx_strand_id
1 'polypeptide(L)'
;DGLNNKSFHKNCDNKGATIWIAKIQGSTQLIGGYNPLDWSGNEFKRTTDSFLFNFTDGKNISTALVKHINVNGADYAVLCRNDCGPHMADLKCTTSNNWTYEGQEAYYPNLDIPAQFIVEGYEVFQVTKK
;
A
#
# COMPACT_ATOMS: atom_id res chain seq x y z
N ASP A 1 -3.42 10.49 -13.26
CA ASP A 1 -2.17 9.88 -13.80
C ASP A 1 -2.29 8.43 -14.26
N GLY A 2 -3.46 7.79 -14.14
CA GLY A 2 -3.71 6.42 -14.59
C GLY A 2 -3.23 5.37 -13.58
N LEU A 3 -3.73 4.13 -13.70
CA LEU A 3 -3.45 3.02 -12.78
C LEU A 3 -2.25 2.16 -13.18
N ASN A 4 -1.41 2.61 -14.13
CA ASN A 4 -0.28 1.83 -14.60
C ASN A 4 0.98 2.10 -13.76
N ASN A 5 1.81 1.07 -13.60
CA ASN A 5 3.03 1.12 -12.78
C ASN A 5 4.07 2.11 -13.28
N LYS A 6 4.13 2.34 -14.60
CA LYS A 6 5.05 3.31 -15.18
C LYS A 6 4.72 4.73 -14.72
N SER A 7 3.44 5.09 -14.64
CA SER A 7 2.99 6.35 -14.06
C SER A 7 3.32 6.42 -12.57
N PHE A 8 3.11 5.33 -11.82
CA PHE A 8 3.44 5.25 -10.40
C PHE A 8 4.92 5.58 -10.15
N HIS A 9 5.84 4.83 -10.78
CA HIS A 9 7.28 5.04 -10.62
C HIS A 9 7.76 6.40 -11.11
N LYS A 10 7.23 6.89 -12.25
CA LYS A 10 7.51 8.25 -12.73
C LYS A 10 7.20 9.32 -11.66
N ASN A 11 6.12 9.12 -10.90
CA ASN A 11 5.62 10.11 -9.96
C ASN A 11 6.12 9.92 -8.53
N CYS A 12 6.40 8.68 -8.11
CA CYS A 12 6.64 8.32 -6.71
C CYS A 12 8.10 7.97 -6.40
N ASP A 13 8.92 7.65 -7.42
CA ASP A 13 10.34 7.38 -7.20
C ASP A 13 11.07 8.64 -6.72
N ASN A 14 12.05 8.44 -5.82
CA ASN A 14 12.87 9.50 -5.24
C ASN A 14 12.07 10.59 -4.48
N LYS A 15 10.82 10.30 -4.08
CA LYS A 15 10.00 11.25 -3.29
C LYS A 15 10.14 11.09 -1.78
N GLY A 16 10.86 10.05 -1.33
CA GLY A 16 10.91 9.69 0.08
C GLY A 16 9.53 9.21 0.57
N ALA A 17 9.24 9.45 1.85
CA ALA A 17 8.07 8.91 2.50
C ALA A 17 6.74 9.30 1.81
N THR A 18 5.81 8.35 1.73
CA THR A 18 4.49 8.55 1.13
C THR A 18 3.40 7.86 1.92
N ILE A 19 2.19 8.40 1.85
CA ILE A 19 0.95 7.69 2.16
C ILE A 19 0.15 7.50 0.87
N TRP A 20 -0.38 6.30 0.65
CA TRP A 20 -1.25 6.01 -0.49
C TRP A 20 -2.62 5.55 -0.02
N ILE A 21 -3.66 5.86 -0.79
CA ILE A 21 -5.06 5.54 -0.51
C ILE A 21 -5.67 4.97 -1.79
N ALA A 22 -6.30 3.80 -1.71
CA ALA A 22 -7.00 3.14 -2.81
C ALA A 22 -8.46 2.88 -2.45
N LYS A 23 -9.35 3.07 -3.43
CA LYS A 23 -10.78 2.77 -3.31
C LYS A 23 -11.12 1.43 -3.94
N ILE A 24 -11.77 0.55 -3.18
CA ILE A 24 -12.24 -0.74 -3.68
C ILE A 24 -13.53 -0.53 -4.48
N GLN A 25 -13.53 -0.99 -5.74
CA GLN A 25 -14.63 -0.84 -6.69
C GLN A 25 -15.92 -1.46 -6.14
N GLY A 26 -17.03 -0.74 -6.29
CA GLY A 26 -18.35 -1.21 -5.84
C GLY A 26 -18.57 -1.15 -4.33
N SER A 27 -17.68 -0.50 -3.58
CA SER A 27 -17.78 -0.33 -2.13
C SER A 27 -17.48 1.11 -1.70
N THR A 28 -17.75 1.43 -0.43
CA THR A 28 -17.23 2.64 0.23
C THR A 28 -15.89 2.41 0.91
N GLN A 29 -15.33 1.20 0.82
CA GLN A 29 -14.11 0.81 1.50
C GLN A 29 -12.89 1.52 0.90
N LEU A 30 -12.07 2.10 1.79
CA LEU A 30 -10.77 2.67 1.44
C LEU A 30 -9.68 1.89 2.16
N ILE A 31 -8.65 1.50 1.42
CA ILE A 31 -7.45 0.88 1.98
C ILE A 31 -6.25 1.77 1.69
N GLY A 32 -5.15 1.54 2.39
CA GLY A 32 -3.95 2.29 2.10
C GLY A 32 -2.76 1.87 2.91
N GLY A 33 -1.67 2.60 2.75
CA GLY A 33 -0.44 2.32 3.45
C GLY A 33 0.50 3.51 3.51
N TYR A 34 1.33 3.50 4.54
CA TYR A 34 2.43 4.43 4.71
C TYR A 34 3.75 3.73 4.43
N ASN A 35 4.48 4.24 3.45
CA ASN A 35 5.85 3.88 3.17
C ASN A 35 6.77 5.00 3.74
N PRO A 36 7.62 4.72 4.74
CA PRO A 36 8.56 5.70 5.28
C PRO A 36 9.80 5.92 4.38
N LEU A 37 10.02 5.05 3.40
CA LEU A 37 11.13 5.08 2.45
C LEU A 37 10.67 5.71 1.12
N ASP A 38 11.53 5.65 0.10
CA ASP A 38 11.19 5.95 -1.28
C ASP A 38 10.80 4.67 -2.08
N TRP A 39 10.24 4.85 -3.28
CA TRP A 39 9.81 3.75 -4.16
C TRP A 39 10.81 3.31 -5.23
N SER A 40 11.97 3.98 -5.34
CA SER A 40 12.96 3.65 -6.38
C SER A 40 13.69 2.35 -6.05
N GLY A 41 14.04 1.56 -7.06
CA GLY A 41 14.78 0.30 -6.88
C GLY A 41 14.23 -0.83 -7.73
N ASN A 42 14.49 -2.06 -7.32
CA ASN A 42 13.95 -3.25 -7.99
C ASN A 42 13.72 -4.44 -7.04
N GLU A 43 13.84 -4.22 -5.73
CA GLU A 43 13.82 -5.26 -4.71
C GLU A 43 12.94 -4.83 -3.52
N PHE A 44 12.79 -5.75 -2.56
CA PHE A 44 12.18 -5.40 -1.29
C PHE A 44 13.11 -4.49 -0.47
N LYS A 45 12.53 -3.51 0.21
CA LYS A 45 13.22 -2.66 1.17
C LYS A 45 12.75 -2.95 2.58
N ARG A 46 13.71 -3.04 3.50
CA ARG A 46 13.46 -3.26 4.91
C ARG A 46 12.95 -2.00 5.59
N THR A 47 11.84 -2.09 6.32
CA THR A 47 11.44 -1.08 7.32
C THR A 47 10.53 -1.69 8.39
N THR A 48 10.56 -1.11 9.60
CA THR A 48 9.64 -1.40 10.70
C THR A 48 8.61 -0.30 10.92
N ASP A 49 8.74 0.82 10.19
CA ASP A 49 7.92 2.02 10.40
C ASP A 49 6.76 2.10 9.40
N SER A 50 6.61 1.11 8.52
CA SER A 50 5.47 1.03 7.60
C SER A 50 4.21 0.53 8.30
N PHE A 51 3.06 1.00 7.83
CA PHE A 51 1.76 0.50 8.25
C PHE A 51 0.80 0.43 7.07
N LEU A 52 -0.16 -0.48 7.17
CA LEU A 52 -1.34 -0.53 6.32
C LEU A 52 -2.56 -0.07 7.12
N PHE A 53 -3.57 0.42 6.41
CA PHE A 53 -4.86 0.74 7.00
C PHE A 53 -6.04 0.30 6.15
N ASN A 54 -7.17 0.08 6.83
CA ASN A 54 -8.47 -0.24 6.24
C ASN A 54 -9.56 0.63 6.88
N PHE A 55 -10.29 1.35 6.05
CA PHE A 55 -11.54 2.02 6.39
C PHE A 55 -12.69 1.25 5.75
N THR A 56 -13.45 0.50 6.55
CA THR A 56 -14.62 -0.25 6.06
C THR A 56 -15.66 0.67 5.41
N ASP A 57 -15.84 1.88 5.96
CA ASP A 57 -16.55 2.99 5.31
C ASP A 57 -15.62 4.20 5.23
N GLY A 58 -15.24 4.58 4.01
CA GLY A 58 -14.36 5.72 3.74
C GLY A 58 -14.89 7.08 4.21
N LYS A 59 -16.19 7.17 4.57
CA LYS A 59 -16.76 8.38 5.19
C LYS A 59 -16.65 8.38 6.72
N ASN A 60 -16.37 7.23 7.32
CA ASN A 60 -16.28 7.06 8.76
C ASN A 60 -14.88 6.61 9.18
N ILE A 61 -14.01 7.58 9.44
CA ILE A 61 -12.63 7.32 9.85
C ILE A 61 -12.51 6.73 11.28
N SER A 62 -13.58 6.72 12.07
CA SER A 62 -13.53 6.19 13.45
C SER A 62 -13.36 4.67 13.49
N THR A 63 -13.66 3.97 12.40
CA THR A 63 -13.54 2.51 12.28
C THR A 63 -12.24 2.09 11.59
N ALA A 64 -11.25 2.99 11.50
CA ALA A 64 -9.98 2.70 10.85
C ALA A 64 -9.23 1.59 11.59
N LEU A 65 -8.90 0.52 10.88
CA LEU A 65 -7.89 -0.42 11.32
C LEU A 65 -6.55 0.08 10.79
N VAL A 66 -5.57 0.25 11.67
CA VAL A 66 -4.19 0.61 11.31
C VAL A 66 -3.28 -0.43 11.93
N LYS A 67 -2.46 -1.09 11.11
CA LYS A 67 -1.55 -2.15 11.55
C LYS A 67 -0.15 -1.90 11.00
N HIS A 68 0.82 -1.88 11.90
CA HIS A 68 2.23 -1.78 11.56
C HIS A 68 2.78 -3.14 11.10
N ILE A 69 3.84 -3.10 10.31
CA ILE A 69 4.54 -4.31 9.92
C ILE A 69 5.19 -4.96 11.13
N ASN A 70 5.13 -6.29 11.19
CA ASN A 70 5.81 -7.09 12.17
C ASN A 70 7.30 -7.15 11.86
N VAL A 71 8.12 -7.18 12.91
CA VAL A 71 9.59 -7.18 12.79
C VAL A 71 10.11 -8.35 11.94
N ASN A 72 9.42 -9.49 11.94
CA ASN A 72 9.76 -10.68 11.17
C ASN A 72 9.48 -10.51 9.66
N GLY A 73 8.49 -9.68 9.30
CA GLY A 73 8.13 -9.36 7.93
C GLY A 73 8.84 -8.12 7.38
N ALA A 74 9.58 -7.40 8.23
CA ALA A 74 10.15 -6.09 7.92
C ALA A 74 11.06 -6.08 6.69
N ASP A 75 11.77 -7.17 6.40
CA ASP A 75 12.64 -7.29 5.21
C ASP A 75 11.86 -7.28 3.89
N TYR A 76 10.56 -7.54 3.94
CA TYR A 76 9.65 -7.59 2.80
C TYR A 76 8.65 -6.43 2.80
N ALA A 77 8.92 -5.35 3.54
CA ALA A 77 7.94 -4.29 3.80
C ALA A 77 7.42 -3.57 2.56
N VAL A 78 8.31 -3.23 1.62
CA VAL A 78 8.01 -2.41 0.44
C VAL A 78 8.71 -3.01 -0.77
N LEU A 79 7.97 -3.39 -1.81
CA LEU A 79 8.55 -3.87 -3.06
C LEU A 79 8.64 -2.73 -4.07
N CYS A 80 9.86 -2.47 -4.58
CA CYS A 80 10.15 -1.36 -5.48
C CYS A 80 10.30 -1.78 -6.96
N ARG A 81 9.78 -2.94 -7.37
CA ARG A 81 9.90 -3.38 -8.77
C ARG A 81 9.06 -2.52 -9.71
N ASN A 82 9.64 -2.15 -10.85
CA ASN A 82 9.01 -1.32 -11.89
C ASN A 82 7.70 -1.89 -12.48
N ASP A 83 7.47 -3.19 -12.31
CA ASP A 83 6.26 -3.90 -12.71
C ASP A 83 5.21 -3.98 -11.60
N CYS A 84 5.34 -3.17 -10.54
CA CYS A 84 4.41 -3.06 -9.43
C CYS A 84 4.04 -1.59 -9.16
N GLY A 85 2.90 -1.36 -8.51
CA GLY A 85 2.50 -0.08 -7.94
C GLY A 85 2.84 -0.02 -6.45
N PRO A 86 1.93 0.45 -5.58
CA PRO A 86 2.14 0.46 -4.14
C PRO A 86 2.05 -0.95 -3.54
N HIS A 87 3.11 -1.75 -3.69
CA HIS A 87 3.21 -3.10 -3.15
C HIS A 87 3.88 -3.06 -1.77
N MET A 88 3.15 -3.48 -0.74
CA MET A 88 3.65 -3.55 0.64
C MET A 88 3.45 -4.96 1.22
N ALA A 89 4.55 -5.68 1.43
CA ALA A 89 4.57 -7.08 1.86
C ALA A 89 3.65 -7.99 1.04
N ASP A 90 2.56 -8.45 1.62
CA ASP A 90 1.59 -9.36 1.02
C ASP A 90 0.36 -8.66 0.42
N LEU A 91 0.31 -7.33 0.46
CA LEU A 91 -0.59 -6.51 -0.35
C LEU A 91 0.06 -6.23 -1.71
N LYS A 92 -0.39 -6.95 -2.73
CA LYS A 92 0.23 -6.97 -4.05
C LYS A 92 -0.54 -6.09 -5.04
N CYS A 93 0.18 -5.17 -5.65
CA CYS A 93 -0.27 -4.36 -6.79
C CYS A 93 0.68 -4.62 -7.95
N THR A 94 0.50 -5.71 -8.70
CA THR A 94 1.41 -6.06 -9.80
C THR A 94 1.05 -5.30 -11.06
N THR A 95 0.12 -5.73 -11.91
CA THR A 95 -0.01 -5.16 -13.27
C THR A 95 -1.42 -4.82 -13.70
N SER A 96 -2.37 -4.82 -12.75
CA SER A 96 -3.77 -4.50 -13.03
C SER A 96 -4.41 -3.74 -11.88
N ASN A 97 -5.66 -3.34 -12.05
CA ASN A 97 -6.49 -2.90 -10.95
C ASN A 97 -6.99 -4.07 -10.07
N ASN A 98 -6.70 -5.32 -10.42
CA ASN A 98 -6.96 -6.48 -9.58
C ASN A 98 -5.78 -6.69 -8.62
N TRP A 99 -6.02 -6.42 -7.35
CA TRP A 99 -5.05 -6.51 -6.27
C TRP A 99 -5.38 -7.67 -5.35
N THR A 100 -4.37 -8.12 -4.63
CA THR A 100 -4.52 -9.24 -3.70
C THR A 100 -3.90 -8.92 -2.35
N TYR A 101 -4.49 -9.45 -1.29
CA TYR A 101 -3.96 -9.36 0.07
C TYR A 101 -4.06 -10.73 0.73
N GLU A 102 -2.92 -11.28 1.17
CA GLU A 102 -2.92 -12.61 1.79
C GLU A 102 -3.24 -12.57 3.29
N GLY A 103 -3.01 -11.43 3.96
CA GLY A 103 -3.28 -11.28 5.39
C GLY A 103 -2.42 -12.17 6.28
N GLN A 104 -1.18 -12.46 5.87
CA GLN A 104 -0.29 -13.29 6.65
C GLN A 104 0.20 -12.54 7.90
N GLU A 105 -0.01 -13.14 9.07
CA GLU A 105 0.40 -12.57 10.35
C GLU A 105 1.92 -12.33 10.46
N ALA A 106 2.75 -12.96 9.61
CA ALA A 106 4.18 -12.68 9.56
C ALA A 106 4.50 -11.24 9.11
N TYR A 107 3.62 -10.61 8.31
CA TYR A 107 3.79 -9.26 7.79
C TYR A 107 2.95 -8.25 8.56
N TYR A 108 1.67 -8.15 8.26
CA TYR A 108 0.75 -7.25 8.96
C TYR A 108 -0.30 -8.11 9.68
N PRO A 109 -0.64 -7.81 10.95
CA PRO A 109 -1.85 -8.36 11.54
C PRO A 109 -3.06 -8.12 10.62
N ASN A 110 -4.01 -9.05 10.60
CA ASN A 110 -5.16 -8.99 9.69
C ASN A 110 -5.88 -7.62 9.78
N LEU A 111 -6.09 -7.02 8.61
CA LEU A 111 -6.73 -5.72 8.40
C LEU A 111 -8.16 -5.82 7.87
N ASP A 112 -8.72 -7.02 7.72
CA ASP A 112 -10.04 -7.26 7.12
C ASP A 112 -10.18 -6.68 5.70
N ILE A 113 -9.08 -6.73 4.95
CA ILE A 113 -9.05 -6.41 3.52
C ILE A 113 -9.41 -7.70 2.75
N PRO A 114 -10.25 -7.64 1.71
CA PRO A 114 -10.58 -8.81 0.90
C PRO A 114 -9.33 -9.45 0.27
N ALA A 115 -9.33 -10.77 0.10
CA ALA A 115 -8.17 -11.47 -0.45
C ALA A 115 -7.87 -11.11 -1.92
N GLN A 116 -8.93 -10.80 -2.69
CA GLN A 116 -8.85 -10.33 -4.07
C GLN A 116 -9.90 -9.24 -4.27
N PHE A 117 -9.52 -8.13 -4.91
CA PHE A 117 -10.41 -7.01 -5.12
C PHE A 117 -9.97 -6.15 -6.31
N ILE A 118 -10.91 -5.40 -6.86
CA ILE A 118 -10.64 -4.46 -7.95
C ILE A 118 -10.57 -3.05 -7.36
N VAL A 119 -9.52 -2.31 -7.70
CA VAL A 119 -9.32 -0.90 -7.33
C VAL A 119 -9.94 0.00 -8.40
N GLU A 120 -10.82 0.91 -7.98
CA GLU A 120 -11.39 1.94 -8.85
C GLU A 120 -10.38 3.05 -9.15
N GLY A 121 -9.60 3.41 -8.14
CA GLY A 121 -8.64 4.50 -8.18
C GLY A 121 -7.74 4.47 -6.94
N TYR A 122 -6.54 5.03 -7.05
CA TYR A 122 -5.70 5.32 -5.89
C TYR A 122 -4.95 6.64 -6.06
N GLU A 123 -4.61 7.25 -4.92
CA GLU A 123 -3.84 8.48 -4.82
C GLU A 123 -2.63 8.26 -3.92
N VAL A 124 -1.53 8.97 -4.19
CA VAL A 124 -0.27 8.88 -3.44
C VAL A 124 0.15 10.29 -3.05
N PHE A 125 0.42 10.48 -1.76
CA PHE A 125 0.78 11.76 -1.19
C PHE A 125 2.17 11.67 -0.56
N GLN A 126 3.05 12.60 -0.91
CA GLN A 126 4.35 12.73 -0.26
C GLN A 126 4.18 13.25 1.18
N VAL A 127 4.90 12.65 2.12
CA VAL A 127 4.94 13.08 3.52
C VAL A 127 6.22 13.88 3.76
N THR A 128 6.07 15.17 4.05
CA THR A 128 7.17 16.07 4.37
C THR A 128 7.19 16.40 5.86
N LYS A 129 8.38 16.34 6.48
CA LYS A 129 8.56 16.82 7.85
C LYS A 129 8.46 18.35 7.84
N LYS A 130 7.76 18.91 8.82
CA LYS A 130 7.78 20.34 9.12
C LYS A 130 8.94 20.68 10.03
#